data_AF-E6LSK0-F1
#
_entry.id   AF-E6LSK0-F1
#
_cell.length_a   1.000
_cell.length_b   1.000
_cell.length_c   1.000
_cell.angle_alpha   90.00
_cell.angle_beta   90.00
_cell.angle_gamma   90.00
#
_symmetry.space_group_name_H-M   'P 1'
#
loop_
_entity.id
_entity.type
_entity.pdbx_description
1 polymer ?
#
loop_
_entity_poly.entity_id
_entity_poly.type
_entity_poly.pdbx_seq_one_letter_code
_entity_poly.pdbx_strand_id
1 'polypeptide(L)'
;KILQDKIENIFNDINHAIFNEEHVDLQHIYIDGSKFEANANKYTQVWKKATEKFRYKLYEKITAEIEEINAEIAWSGVQITTNTEYVPDYLNEIVEQLV
;
A
#
# COMPACT_ATOMS: atom_id res chain seq x y z
N LYS A 1 -16.01 22.14 25.33
CA LYS A 1 -16.86 22.60 24.20
C LYS A 1 -16.34 23.87 23.52
N ILE A 2 -15.96 24.93 24.25
CA ILE A 2 -15.58 26.23 23.63
C ILE A 2 -14.35 26.16 22.72
N LEU A 3 -13.35 25.34 23.05
CA LEU A 3 -12.10 25.24 22.27
C LEU A 3 -12.06 24.06 21.30
N GLN A 4 -13.09 23.23 21.24
CA GLN A 4 -13.02 21.93 20.56
C GLN A 4 -12.66 22.06 19.07
N ASP A 5 -13.19 23.08 18.40
CA ASP A 5 -12.94 23.32 16.97
C ASP A 5 -11.80 24.34 16.70
N LYS A 6 -11.17 24.86 17.77
CA LYS A 6 -10.11 25.89 17.68
C LYS A 6 -8.78 25.43 18.26
N ILE A 7 -8.78 24.36 19.04
CA ILE A 7 -7.60 23.90 19.79
C ILE A 7 -6.46 23.52 18.86
N GLU A 8 -6.77 22.92 17.70
CA GLU A 8 -5.79 22.55 16.70
C GLU A 8 -5.13 23.78 16.07
N ASN A 9 -5.93 24.80 15.73
CA ASN A 9 -5.41 26.05 15.20
C ASN A 9 -4.54 26.79 16.23
N ILE A 10 -4.98 26.85 17.49
CA ILE A 10 -4.20 27.47 18.58
C ILE A 10 -2.86 26.73 18.77
N PHE A 11 -2.88 25.40 18.74
CA PHE A 11 -1.66 24.59 18.83
C PHE A 11 -0.70 24.88 17.66
N ASN A 12 -1.23 24.96 16.44
CA ASN A 12 -0.43 25.30 15.25
C ASN A 12 0.16 26.71 15.36
N ASP A 13 -0.62 27.70 15.78
CA ASP A 13 -0.17 29.09 15.93
C ASP A 13 0.95 29.22 16.98
N ILE A 14 0.81 28.54 18.13
CA ILE A 14 1.84 28.52 19.18
C ILE A 14 3.13 27.89 18.66
N ASN A 15 3.04 26.73 18.00
CA ASN A 15 4.21 26.06 17.45
C ASN A 15 4.88 26.89 16.36
N HIS A 16 4.10 27.51 15.46
CA HIS A 16 4.63 28.41 14.45
C HIS A 16 5.41 29.59 15.06
N ALA A 17 4.89 30.20 16.13
CA ALA A 17 5.59 31.26 16.83
C ALA A 17 6.92 30.78 17.43
N ILE A 18 6.93 29.62 18.08
CA ILE A 18 8.14 29.02 18.66
C ILE A 18 9.17 28.71 17.56
N PHE A 19 8.75 28.11 16.45
CA PHE A 19 9.67 27.75 15.37
C PHE A 19 10.28 28.96 14.67
N ASN A 20 9.51 30.03 14.51
CA ASN A 20 10.01 31.28 13.93
C ASN A 20 11.03 31.97 14.83
N GLU A 21 10.83 31.96 16.15
CA GLU A 21 11.75 32.58 17.11
C GLU A 21 13.03 31.73 17.27
N GLU A 22 12.87 30.42 17.45
CA GLU A 22 13.97 29.50 17.79
C GLU A 22 14.72 28.95 16.54
N HIS A 23 14.28 29.30 15.33
CA HIS A 23 14.89 28.88 14.06
C HIS A 23 15.08 27.35 13.92
N VAL A 24 14.12 26.56 14.42
CA VAL A 24 14.21 25.09 14.47
C VAL A 24 13.98 24.47 13.09
N ASP A 25 14.84 23.53 12.68
CA ASP A 25 14.63 22.72 11.47
C ASP A 25 13.53 21.67 11.73
N LEU A 26 12.38 21.85 11.08
CA LEU A 26 11.23 20.91 11.15
C LEU A 26 11.28 19.82 10.10
N GLN A 27 12.20 19.93 9.14
CA GLN A 27 12.29 19.01 8.01
C GLN A 27 13.20 17.83 8.33
N HIS A 28 14.17 18.00 9.23
CA HIS A 28 15.18 16.99 9.53
C HIS A 28 15.43 16.83 11.02
N ILE A 29 15.55 15.59 11.46
CA ILE A 29 16.05 15.25 12.79
C ILE A 29 17.28 14.33 12.63
N TYR A 30 18.29 14.51 13.47
CA TYR A 30 19.47 13.66 13.51
C TYR A 30 19.53 12.92 14.83
N ILE A 31 19.48 11.59 14.79
CA ILE A 31 19.57 10.73 15.98
C ILE A 31 20.67 9.72 15.72
N ASP A 32 21.71 9.71 16.55
CA ASP A 32 22.85 8.79 16.44
C ASP A 32 23.48 8.73 15.03
N GLY A 33 23.59 9.89 14.37
CA GLY A 33 24.12 10.01 13.00
C GLY A 33 23.14 9.61 11.89
N SER A 34 21.94 9.15 12.23
CA SER A 34 20.86 8.87 11.28
C SER A 34 20.01 10.11 11.03
N LYS A 35 19.84 10.48 9.76
CA LYS A 35 18.98 11.59 9.32
C LYS A 35 17.56 11.07 9.07
N PHE A 36 16.57 11.57 9.81
CA PHE A 36 15.16 11.33 9.51
C PHE A 36 14.54 12.61 8.96
N GLU A 37 13.74 12.47 7.91
CA GLU A 37 13.11 13.61 7.25
C GLU A 37 11.59 13.54 7.46
N ALA A 38 10.95 14.68 7.71
CA ALA A 38 9.50 14.77 7.92
C ALA A 38 8.67 14.49 6.63
N ASN A 39 9.34 14.25 5.50
CA ASN A 39 8.70 14.00 4.22
C ASN A 39 8.31 12.53 4.04
N ALA A 40 7.09 12.18 4.48
CA ALA A 40 6.47 10.87 4.22
C ALA A 40 6.34 10.56 2.71
N ASN A 41 6.32 11.58 1.84
CA ASN A 41 6.20 11.42 0.39
C ASN A 41 7.51 11.09 -0.33
N LYS A 42 8.67 11.25 0.33
CA LYS A 42 10.00 11.05 -0.29
C LYS A 42 10.18 9.65 -0.87
N TYR A 43 9.55 8.66 -0.25
CA TYR A 43 9.64 7.26 -0.67
C TYR A 43 8.36 6.73 -1.30
N THR A 44 7.29 7.51 -1.44
CA THR A 44 6.00 7.04 -1.98
C THR A 44 6.16 6.38 -3.36
N GLN A 45 7.06 6.89 -4.20
CA GLN A 45 7.37 6.27 -5.50
C GLN A 45 8.12 4.95 -5.37
N VAL A 46 8.98 4.80 -4.36
CA VAL A 46 9.70 3.57 -4.06
C VAL A 46 8.73 2.51 -3.54
N TRP A 47 7.87 2.87 -2.58
CA TRP A 47 6.83 1.97 -2.06
C TRP A 47 5.84 1.58 -3.14
N LYS A 48 5.36 2.53 -3.96
CA LYS A 48 4.47 2.23 -5.09
C LYS A 48 5.10 1.22 -6.05
N LYS A 49 6.34 1.44 -6.49
CA LYS A 49 7.05 0.50 -7.39
C LYS A 49 7.26 -0.87 -6.74
N ALA A 50 7.61 -0.91 -5.46
CA ALA A 50 7.78 -2.17 -4.73
C ALA A 50 6.44 -2.93 -4.64
N THR A 51 5.37 -2.26 -4.23
CA THR A 51 4.02 -2.84 -4.16
C THR A 51 3.53 -3.34 -5.51
N GLU A 52 3.73 -2.56 -6.60
CA GLU A 52 3.41 -3.01 -7.96
C GLU A 52 4.19 -4.27 -8.34
N LYS A 53 5.51 -4.31 -8.07
CA LYS A 53 6.35 -5.48 -8.33
C LYS A 53 5.85 -6.72 -7.57
N PHE A 54 5.52 -6.58 -6.29
CA PHE A 54 4.99 -7.69 -5.49
C PHE A 54 3.62 -8.15 -5.98
N ARG A 55 2.77 -7.23 -6.42
CA ARG A 55 1.45 -7.54 -6.99
C ARG A 55 1.57 -8.36 -8.28
N TYR A 56 2.43 -7.97 -9.22
CA TYR A 56 2.60 -8.73 -10.46
C TYR A 56 3.22 -10.13 -10.20
N LYS A 57 4.15 -10.24 -9.25
CA LYS A 57 4.65 -11.55 -8.80
C LYS A 57 3.56 -12.45 -8.18
N LEU A 58 2.58 -11.85 -7.49
CA LEU A 58 1.43 -12.59 -6.97
C LEU A 58 0.57 -13.09 -8.12
N TYR A 59 0.29 -12.25 -9.13
CA TYR A 59 -0.48 -12.66 -10.31
C TYR A 59 0.17 -13.79 -11.09
N GLU A 60 1.50 -13.76 -11.28
CA GLU A 60 2.25 -14.87 -11.88
C GLU A 60 2.03 -16.19 -11.14
N LYS A 61 2.02 -16.17 -9.81
CA LYS A 61 1.75 -17.36 -9.00
C LYS A 61 0.31 -17.84 -9.17
N ILE A 62 -0.67 -16.93 -9.12
CA ILE A 62 -2.08 -17.30 -9.31
C ILE A 62 -2.27 -17.98 -10.67
N THR A 63 -1.68 -17.44 -11.73
CA THR A 63 -1.73 -18.05 -13.07
C THR A 63 -1.16 -19.47 -13.06
N ALA A 64 0.01 -19.68 -12.44
CA ALA A 64 0.63 -20.99 -12.36
C ALA A 64 -0.25 -22.01 -11.61
N GLU A 65 -0.87 -21.61 -10.49
CA GLU A 65 -1.78 -22.47 -9.73
C GLU A 65 -3.05 -22.80 -10.55
N ILE A 66 -3.61 -21.85 -11.29
CA ILE A 66 -4.75 -22.10 -12.19
C ILE A 66 -4.38 -23.09 -13.30
N GLU A 67 -3.18 -22.97 -13.87
CA GLU A 67 -2.67 -23.90 -14.88
C GLU A 67 -2.50 -25.32 -14.32
N GLU A 68 -2.01 -25.45 -13.09
CA GLU A 68 -1.91 -26.74 -12.39
C GLU A 68 -3.29 -27.36 -12.14
N ILE A 69 -4.23 -26.58 -11.61
CA ILE A 69 -5.62 -27.02 -11.42
C ILE A 69 -6.22 -27.49 -12.75
N ASN A 70 -6.07 -26.71 -13.82
CA ASN A 70 -6.56 -27.08 -15.16
C ASN A 70 -5.97 -28.40 -15.66
N ALA A 71 -4.70 -28.68 -15.36
CA ALA A 71 -4.07 -29.95 -15.71
C ALA A 71 -4.69 -31.12 -14.92
N GLU A 72 -4.98 -30.93 -13.64
CA GLU A 72 -5.60 -31.97 -12.79
C GLU A 72 -7.07 -32.24 -13.15
N ILE A 73 -7.83 -31.20 -13.48
CA ILE A 73 -9.26 -31.32 -13.81
C ILE A 73 -9.53 -31.50 -15.30
N ALA A 74 -8.50 -31.71 -16.14
CA ALA A 74 -8.64 -31.83 -17.60
C ALA A 74 -9.69 -32.87 -18.03
N TRP A 75 -9.89 -33.92 -17.24
CA TRP A 75 -10.88 -34.98 -17.48
C TRP A 75 -12.35 -34.50 -17.34
N SER A 76 -12.59 -33.42 -16.60
CA SER A 76 -13.93 -32.87 -16.35
C SER A 76 -14.47 -32.06 -17.54
N GLY A 77 -13.60 -31.67 -18.48
CA GLY A 77 -13.94 -30.75 -19.58
C GLY A 77 -14.11 -29.29 -19.13
N VAL A 78 -13.93 -28.99 -17.84
CA VAL A 78 -13.89 -27.63 -17.30
C VAL A 78 -12.50 -27.05 -17.53
N GLN A 79 -12.44 -25.78 -17.93
CA GLN A 79 -11.20 -25.02 -18.10
C GLN A 79 -11.37 -23.62 -17.51
N ILE A 80 -10.56 -23.30 -16.52
CA ILE A 80 -10.50 -21.99 -15.86
C ILE A 80 -9.64 -21.05 -16.72
N THR A 81 -10.14 -19.85 -17.01
CA THR A 81 -9.39 -18.83 -17.75
C THR A 81 -8.37 -18.12 -16.86
N THR A 82 -7.16 -17.90 -17.40
CA THR A 82 -6.11 -17.11 -16.75
C THR A 82 -6.13 -15.66 -17.22
N ASN A 83 -5.62 -14.75 -16.39
CA ASN A 83 -5.53 -13.32 -16.67
C ASN A 83 -4.14 -12.77 -16.30
N THR A 84 -3.82 -11.58 -16.83
CA THR A 84 -2.59 -10.86 -16.44
C THR A 84 -2.73 -10.12 -15.11
N GLU A 85 -3.97 -9.82 -14.70
CA GLU A 85 -4.31 -9.20 -13.43
C GLU A 85 -5.52 -9.88 -12.78
N TYR A 86 -5.54 -9.91 -11.44
CA TYR A 86 -6.59 -10.55 -10.66
C TYR A 86 -7.14 -9.61 -9.60
N VAL A 87 -8.46 -9.62 -9.44
CA VAL A 87 -9.16 -8.99 -8.31
C VAL A 87 -9.80 -10.08 -7.46
N PRO A 88 -9.94 -9.90 -6.13
CA PRO A 88 -10.49 -10.92 -5.25
C PRO A 88 -11.86 -11.44 -5.69
N ASP A 89 -12.74 -10.57 -6.20
CA ASP A 89 -14.08 -10.95 -6.63
C ASP A 89 -14.05 -11.97 -7.78
N TYR A 90 -13.18 -11.78 -8.77
CA TYR A 90 -12.99 -12.74 -9.86
C TYR A 90 -12.47 -14.10 -9.37
N LEU A 91 -11.59 -14.11 -8.36
CA LEU A 91 -11.10 -15.36 -7.78
C LEU A 91 -12.22 -16.11 -7.03
N ASN A 92 -13.11 -15.38 -6.36
CA ASN A 92 -14.28 -15.97 -5.70
C ASN A 92 -15.23 -16.57 -6.73
N GLU A 93 -15.48 -15.89 -7.86
CA GLU A 93 -16.29 -16.42 -8.95
C GLU A 93 -15.72 -17.74 -9.52
N ILE A 94 -14.39 -17.85 -9.65
CA ILE A 94 -13.74 -19.12 -10.06
C ILE A 94 -14.03 -20.23 -9.04
N VAL A 95 -13.91 -19.94 -7.74
CA VAL A 95 -14.16 -20.93 -6.69
C VAL A 95 -15.62 -21.40 -6.73
N GLU A 96 -16.57 -20.49 -6.93
CA GLU A 96 -18.00 -20.84 -7.03
C GLU A 96 -18.30 -21.75 -8.24
N GLN A 97 -17.53 -21.67 -9.33
CA GLN A 97 -17.70 -22.54 -10.50
C GLN A 97 -17.15 -23.95 -10.31
N LEU A 98 -16.29 -24.17 -9.31
CA LEU A 98 -15.63 -25.46 -9.05
C LEU A 98 -16.33 -26.29 -7.96
N VAL A 99 -17.29 -25.71 -7.22
CA VAL A 99 -18.11 -26.36 -6.18
C VAL A 99 -19.40 -26.89 -6.78
#